data_AF-T1B1C1-F1
#
_entry.id   AF-T1B1C1-F1
#
_cell.length_a   1.000
_cell.length_b   1.000
_cell.length_c   1.000
_cell.angle_alpha   90.00
_cell.angle_beta   90.00
_cell.angle_gamma   90.00
#
_symmetry.space_group_name_H-M   'P 1'
#
loop_
_entity.id
_entity.type
_entity.pdbx_description
1 polymer ?
#
loop_
_entity_poly.entity_id
_entity_poly.type
_entity_poly.pdbx_seq_one_letter_code
_entity_poly.pdbx_strand_id
1 'polypeptide(L)'
;MANTLNNPAAALSEAARLGDIRARVLFLLGAMIVYRVGTFIPVPGINPVEVARFFQQRSGTILGIVNMFSGGALSRLSIFAMGVMPYISASIIIQMMSMVVPSLIELRKEGQAGQRKMTDYTRYGTVGLALFQSFAAAGALEKGGMTLVGGWPFLISATLTMTTGTVFLMWLGEQITERGIGNGISMIILAGIVAGLPGAISSTADAV
;
A
#
# COMPACT_ATOMS: atom_id res chain seq x y z
N MET A 1 24.24 -19.99 -32.21
CA MET A 1 24.29 -18.62 -31.65
C MET A 1 24.93 -17.64 -32.64
N ALA A 2 24.45 -17.55 -33.88
CA ALA A 2 24.98 -16.60 -34.86
C ALA A 2 23.94 -16.35 -35.96
N ASN A 3 23.09 -15.33 -35.80
CA ASN A 3 22.55 -14.53 -36.93
C ASN A 3 21.62 -13.36 -36.53
N THR A 4 21.54 -12.93 -35.28
CA THR A 4 20.67 -11.79 -34.90
C THR A 4 21.28 -10.41 -35.21
N LEU A 5 22.54 -10.33 -35.66
CA LEU A 5 23.26 -9.06 -35.85
C LEU A 5 22.98 -8.34 -37.19
N ASN A 6 22.20 -8.92 -38.11
CA ASN A 6 21.99 -8.34 -39.45
C ASN A 6 20.54 -7.95 -39.77
N ASN A 7 19.64 -7.93 -38.78
CA ASN A 7 18.26 -7.48 -38.99
C ASN A 7 18.05 -6.10 -38.33
N PRO A 8 18.11 -4.98 -39.08
CA PRO A 8 17.90 -3.64 -38.52
C PRO A 8 16.52 -3.50 -37.84
N ALA A 9 15.52 -4.27 -38.29
CA ALA A 9 14.21 -4.32 -37.64
C ALA A 9 14.27 -5.00 -36.25
N ALA A 10 15.15 -5.98 -36.04
CA ALA A 10 15.35 -6.60 -34.73
C ALA A 10 16.00 -5.63 -33.75
N ALA A 11 17.05 -4.92 -34.18
CA ALA A 11 17.73 -3.89 -33.37
C ALA A 11 16.83 -2.69 -33.03
N LEU A 12 16.00 -2.25 -33.99
CA LEU A 12 14.96 -1.23 -33.75
C LEU A 12 13.88 -1.72 -32.77
N SER A 13 13.47 -2.99 -32.86
CA SER A 13 12.51 -3.56 -31.91
C SER A 13 13.09 -3.72 -30.50
N GLU A 14 14.38 -4.04 -30.39
CA GLU A 14 15.10 -4.18 -29.12
C GLU A 14 15.29 -2.80 -28.46
N ALA A 15 15.67 -1.79 -29.25
CA ALA A 15 15.76 -0.40 -28.79
C ALA A 15 14.41 0.17 -28.35
N ALA A 16 13.33 -0.13 -29.08
CA ALA A 16 11.97 0.28 -28.71
C ALA A 16 11.48 -0.40 -27.42
N ARG A 17 11.77 -1.70 -27.26
CA ARG A 17 11.50 -2.46 -26.02
C ARG A 17 12.28 -1.91 -24.83
N LEU A 18 13.56 -1.58 -25.01
CA LEU A 18 14.38 -0.94 -23.98
C LEU A 18 13.83 0.44 -23.58
N GLY A 19 13.33 1.22 -24.55
CA GLY A 19 12.68 2.50 -24.31
C GLY A 19 11.38 2.37 -23.49
N ASP A 20 10.50 1.43 -23.86
CA ASP A 20 9.24 1.17 -23.14
C ASP A 20 9.52 0.68 -21.70
N ILE A 21 10.41 -0.30 -21.53
CA ILE A 21 10.81 -0.78 -20.20
C ILE A 21 11.38 0.36 -19.35
N ARG A 22 12.25 1.20 -19.91
CA ARG A 22 12.81 2.36 -19.21
C ARG A 22 11.72 3.32 -18.74
N ALA A 23 10.73 3.63 -19.58
CA ALA A 23 9.62 4.50 -19.21
C ALA A 23 8.79 3.90 -18.06
N ARG A 24 8.50 2.59 -18.10
CA ARG A 24 7.77 1.88 -17.04
C ARG A 24 8.54 1.83 -15.72
N VAL A 25 9.87 1.64 -15.75
CA VAL A 25 10.73 1.71 -14.57
C VAL A 25 10.74 3.12 -13.98
N LEU A 26 10.88 4.15 -14.82
CA LEU A 26 10.83 5.55 -14.38
C LEU A 26 9.48 5.90 -13.73
N PHE A 27 8.38 5.42 -14.31
CA PHE A 27 7.05 5.59 -13.72
C PHE A 27 6.96 4.91 -12.34
N LEU A 28 7.41 3.65 -12.23
CA LEU A 28 7.45 2.93 -10.97
C LEU A 28 8.29 3.69 -9.92
N LEU A 29 9.49 4.12 -10.26
CA LEU A 29 10.36 4.88 -9.35
C LEU A 29 9.70 6.19 -8.91
N GLY A 30 9.07 6.93 -9.82
CA GLY A 30 8.31 8.13 -9.51
C GLY A 30 7.15 7.85 -8.55
N ALA A 31 6.37 6.80 -8.80
CA ALA A 31 5.30 6.37 -7.92
C ALA A 31 5.84 5.97 -6.52
N MET A 32 7.00 5.32 -6.45
CA MET A 32 7.61 4.96 -5.18
C MET A 32 8.09 6.18 -4.37
N ILE A 33 8.58 7.23 -5.05
CA ILE A 33 8.91 8.49 -4.40
C ILE A 33 7.65 9.14 -3.82
N VAL A 34 6.55 9.19 -4.57
CA VAL A 34 5.28 9.75 -4.10
C VAL A 34 4.74 8.97 -2.89
N TYR A 35 4.76 7.63 -2.96
CA TYR A 35 4.44 6.78 -1.82
C TYR A 35 5.30 7.15 -0.61
N ARG A 36 6.62 7.27 -0.81
CA ARG A 36 7.55 7.57 0.28
C ARG A 36 7.28 8.93 0.91
N VAL A 37 7.07 9.98 0.11
CA VAL A 37 6.70 11.32 0.59
C VAL A 37 5.44 11.26 1.45
N GLY A 38 4.40 10.54 1.01
CA GLY A 38 3.18 10.43 1.81
C GLY A 38 3.35 9.67 3.13
N THR A 39 4.31 8.74 3.26
CA THR A 39 4.62 8.11 4.56
C THR A 39 5.22 9.08 5.59
N PHE A 40 5.66 10.27 5.18
CA PHE A 40 6.14 11.32 6.09
C PHE A 40 5.07 12.36 6.47
N ILE A 41 3.89 12.31 5.84
CA ILE A 41 2.79 13.24 6.14
C ILE A 41 1.98 12.66 7.31
N PRO A 42 2.05 13.24 8.53
CA PRO A 42 1.28 12.74 9.67
C PRO A 42 -0.22 13.05 9.50
N VAL A 43 -1.07 12.20 10.08
CA VAL A 43 -2.50 12.50 10.16
C VAL A 43 -2.71 13.70 11.09
N PRO A 44 -3.65 14.62 10.77
CA PRO A 44 -3.95 15.75 11.63
C PRO A 44 -4.41 15.34 13.04
N GLY A 45 -3.97 16.10 14.06
CA GLY A 45 -4.46 15.94 15.44
C GLY A 45 -3.76 14.88 16.30
N ILE A 46 -2.67 14.27 15.81
CA ILE A 46 -1.87 13.30 16.58
C ILE A 46 -0.62 13.94 17.17
N ASN A 47 -0.18 13.46 18.33
CA ASN A 47 1.11 13.82 18.91
C ASN A 47 2.18 12.79 18.46
N PRO A 48 3.10 13.14 17.54
CA PRO A 48 4.12 12.20 17.05
C PRO A 48 5.07 11.72 18.15
N VAL A 49 5.26 12.49 19.23
CA VAL A 49 6.14 12.12 20.35
C VAL A 49 5.54 10.97 21.16
N GLU A 50 4.25 11.05 21.49
CA GLU A 50 3.57 9.99 22.26
C GLU A 50 3.41 8.71 21.43
N VAL A 51 3.17 8.86 20.13
CA VAL A 51 3.12 7.72 19.19
C VAL A 51 4.48 7.03 19.11
N ALA A 52 5.56 7.80 18.95
CA ALA A 52 6.91 7.24 18.93
C ALA A 52 7.24 6.50 20.24
N ARG A 53 6.85 7.06 21.40
CA ARG A 53 7.01 6.41 22.70
C ARG A 53 6.21 5.10 22.80
N PHE A 54 4.95 5.10 22.35
CA PHE A 54 4.10 3.91 22.32
C PHE A 54 4.70 2.80 21.45
N PHE A 55 5.21 3.14 20.27
CA PHE A 55 5.84 2.17 19.37
C PHE A 55 7.21 1.69 19.87
N GLN A 56 8.01 2.55 20.52
CA GLN A 56 9.28 2.14 21.14
C GLN A 56 9.04 1.08 22.23
N GLN A 57 8.03 1.28 23.07
CA GLN A 57 7.65 0.33 24.13
C GLN A 57 7.11 -1.00 23.60
N ARG A 58 6.58 -1.04 22.36
CA ARG A 58 5.97 -2.23 21.75
C ARG A 58 6.72 -2.76 20.52
N SER A 59 7.95 -2.31 20.32
CA SER A 59 8.80 -2.60 19.16
C SER A 59 9.05 -4.10 18.94
N GLY A 60 9.11 -4.91 20.02
CA GLY A 60 9.27 -6.36 19.97
C GLY A 60 7.98 -7.18 19.72
N THR A 61 6.83 -6.52 19.49
CA THR A 61 5.54 -7.21 19.31
C THR A 61 5.14 -7.31 17.83
N ILE A 62 4.02 -7.98 17.54
CA ILE A 62 3.41 -8.05 16.20
C ILE A 62 3.30 -6.67 15.53
N LEU A 63 3.14 -5.59 16.30
CA LEU A 63 3.06 -4.22 15.81
C LEU A 63 4.36 -3.75 15.14
N GLY A 64 5.52 -4.22 15.60
CA GLY A 64 6.81 -3.94 14.97
C GLY A 64 6.93 -4.58 13.58
N ILE A 65 6.45 -5.82 13.45
CA ILE A 65 6.39 -6.53 12.16
C ILE A 65 5.46 -5.77 11.19
N VAL A 66 4.26 -5.38 11.62
CA VAL A 66 3.33 -4.61 10.79
C VAL A 66 3.93 -3.26 10.37
N ASN A 67 4.68 -2.59 11.24
CA ASN A 67 5.35 -1.34 10.90
C ASN A 67 6.45 -1.52 9.83
N MET A 68 7.17 -2.63 9.84
CA MET A 68 8.16 -2.96 8.81
C MET A 68 7.51 -3.13 7.44
N PHE A 69 6.36 -3.80 7.35
CA PHE A 69 5.58 -3.93 6.12
C PHE A 69 4.97 -2.61 5.64
N SER A 70 4.77 -1.66 6.55
CA SER A 70 4.29 -0.29 6.25
C SER A 70 5.43 0.68 5.92
N GLY A 71 6.70 0.25 5.94
CA GLY A 71 7.85 1.14 5.71
C GLY A 71 7.99 2.27 6.73
N GLY A 72 7.49 2.06 7.95
CA GLY A 72 7.51 3.05 9.02
C GLY A 72 6.28 3.97 9.09
N ALA A 73 5.34 3.86 8.15
CA ALA A 73 4.15 4.72 8.12
C ALA A 73 3.25 4.56 9.35
N LEU A 74 3.25 3.38 9.98
CA LEU A 74 2.49 3.10 11.19
C LEU A 74 3.13 3.75 12.43
N SER A 75 4.45 3.67 12.59
CA SER A 75 5.19 4.28 13.71
C SER A 75 5.14 5.81 13.73
N ARG A 76 4.83 6.43 12.60
CA ARG A 76 4.67 7.88 12.43
C ARG A 76 3.20 8.29 12.30
N LEU A 77 2.28 7.32 12.32
CA LEU A 77 0.86 7.48 12.00
C LEU A 77 0.62 8.44 10.83
N SER A 78 1.25 8.10 9.71
CA SER A 78 1.09 8.86 8.47
C SER A 78 -0.30 8.68 7.86
N ILE A 79 -0.61 9.48 6.84
CA ILE A 79 -1.81 9.30 6.01
C ILE A 79 -1.92 7.88 5.42
N PHE A 80 -0.80 7.17 5.31
CA PHE A 80 -0.69 5.79 4.83
C PHE A 80 -0.51 4.77 5.95
N ALA A 81 -0.88 5.09 7.19
CA ALA A 81 -0.71 4.17 8.32
C ALA A 81 -1.40 2.79 8.11
N MET A 82 -2.54 2.76 7.41
CA MET A 82 -3.23 1.53 7.00
C MET A 82 -2.57 0.82 5.82
N GLY A 83 -1.77 1.55 5.04
CA GLY A 83 -1.12 1.07 3.83
C GLY A 83 -2.11 0.53 2.80
N VAL A 84 -1.72 -0.55 2.14
CA VAL A 84 -2.56 -1.30 1.19
C VAL A 84 -3.34 -2.44 1.85
N MET A 85 -3.27 -2.58 3.18
CA MET A 85 -3.88 -3.72 3.90
C MET A 85 -5.40 -3.82 3.72
N PRO A 86 -6.20 -2.74 3.77
CA PRO A 86 -7.64 -2.83 3.54
C PRO A 86 -7.98 -3.39 2.15
N TYR A 87 -7.16 -3.08 1.15
CA TYR A 87 -7.31 -3.62 -0.21
C TYR A 87 -6.99 -5.11 -0.27
N ILE A 88 -5.89 -5.53 0.35
CA ILE A 88 -5.52 -6.94 0.43
C ILE A 88 -6.64 -7.74 1.11
N SER A 89 -7.14 -7.26 2.25
CA SER A 89 -8.26 -7.88 2.95
C SER A 89 -9.51 -7.96 2.07
N ALA A 90 -9.90 -6.88 1.40
CA ALA A 90 -11.04 -6.88 0.48
C ALA A 90 -10.85 -7.91 -0.64
N SER A 91 -9.65 -7.96 -1.25
CA SER A 91 -9.36 -8.87 -2.36
C SER A 91 -9.49 -10.34 -1.92
N ILE A 92 -8.96 -10.69 -0.74
CA ILE A 92 -9.10 -12.03 -0.17
C ILE A 92 -10.56 -12.36 0.13
N ILE A 93 -11.33 -11.41 0.68
CA ILE A 93 -12.76 -11.61 0.94
C ILE A 93 -13.51 -11.90 -0.36
N ILE A 94 -13.32 -11.10 -1.41
CA ILE A 94 -13.94 -11.35 -2.72
C ILE A 94 -13.47 -12.69 -3.31
N GLN A 95 -12.18 -13.00 -3.19
CA GLN A 95 -11.60 -14.27 -3.66
C GLN A 95 -12.24 -15.47 -2.97
N MET A 96 -12.40 -15.42 -1.64
CA MET A 96 -13.06 -16.47 -0.86
C MET A 96 -14.55 -16.56 -1.19
N MET A 97 -15.25 -15.43 -1.27
CA MET A 97 -16.66 -15.42 -1.67
C MET A 97 -16.87 -15.98 -3.08
N SER A 98 -15.90 -15.78 -3.99
CA SER A 98 -15.95 -16.37 -5.34
C SER A 98 -15.82 -17.90 -5.38
N MET A 99 -15.54 -18.55 -4.25
CA MET A 99 -15.55 -20.02 -4.13
C MET A 99 -16.84 -20.55 -3.49
N VAL A 100 -17.60 -19.69 -2.81
CA VAL A 100 -18.79 -20.07 -2.04
C VAL A 100 -20.08 -19.60 -2.71
N VAL A 101 -20.07 -18.42 -3.32
CA VAL A 101 -21.26 -17.79 -3.91
C VAL A 101 -21.38 -18.18 -5.40
N PRO A 102 -22.48 -18.83 -5.83
CA PRO A 102 -22.66 -19.30 -7.20
C PRO A 102 -22.52 -18.20 -8.26
N SER A 103 -23.10 -17.02 -8.00
CA SER A 103 -23.03 -15.88 -8.94
C SER A 103 -21.61 -15.35 -9.13
N LEU A 104 -20.77 -15.37 -8.08
CA LEU A 104 -19.36 -14.97 -8.19
C LEU A 104 -18.50 -16.07 -8.86
N ILE A 105 -18.86 -17.35 -8.71
CA ILE A 105 -18.23 -18.46 -9.43
C ILE A 105 -18.47 -18.31 -10.94
N GLU A 106 -19.69 -17.96 -11.34
CA GLU A 106 -20.06 -17.70 -12.74
C GLU A 106 -19.28 -16.51 -13.31
N LEU A 107 -19.23 -15.39 -12.58
CA LEU A 107 -18.40 -14.25 -12.94
C LEU A 107 -16.93 -14.65 -13.12
N ARG A 108 -16.37 -15.49 -12.26
CA ARG A 108 -15.00 -15.98 -12.43
C ARG A 108 -14.80 -16.80 -13.72
N LYS A 109 -15.85 -17.47 -14.21
CA LYS A 109 -15.84 -18.25 -15.46
C LYS A 109 -15.99 -17.38 -16.72
N GLU A 110 -16.49 -16.15 -16.60
CA GLU A 110 -16.64 -15.19 -17.71
C GLU A 110 -15.29 -14.60 -18.23
N GLY A 111 -14.16 -15.06 -17.69
CA GLY A 111 -12.83 -14.65 -18.17
C GLY A 111 -12.50 -13.20 -17.82
N GLN A 112 -12.03 -12.41 -18.80
CA GLN A 112 -11.55 -11.05 -18.55
C GLN A 112 -12.64 -10.07 -18.07
N ALA A 113 -13.86 -10.19 -18.57
CA ALA A 113 -14.97 -9.32 -18.17
C ALA A 113 -15.36 -9.55 -16.71
N GLY A 114 -15.39 -10.82 -16.28
CA GLY A 114 -15.66 -11.20 -14.90
C GLY A 114 -14.57 -10.77 -13.92
N GLN A 115 -13.30 -10.90 -14.31
CA GLN A 115 -12.17 -10.42 -13.51
C GLN A 115 -12.21 -8.91 -13.25
N ARG A 116 -12.64 -8.11 -14.25
CA ARG A 116 -12.86 -6.67 -14.07
C ARG A 116 -13.97 -6.39 -13.06
N LYS A 117 -15.11 -7.07 -13.16
CA LYS A 117 -16.21 -6.93 -12.17
C LYS A 117 -15.77 -7.33 -10.75
N MET A 118 -14.99 -8.40 -10.60
CA MET A 118 -14.44 -8.80 -9.31
C MET A 118 -13.49 -7.74 -8.73
N THR A 119 -12.71 -7.09 -9.59
CA THR A 119 -11.85 -5.97 -9.20
C THR A 119 -12.68 -4.78 -8.73
N ASP A 120 -13.77 -4.46 -9.40
CA ASP A 120 -14.67 -3.38 -8.97
C ASP A 120 -15.32 -3.69 -7.61
N TYR A 121 -15.79 -4.92 -7.37
CA TYR A 121 -16.26 -5.32 -6.05
C TYR A 121 -15.18 -5.21 -4.98
N THR A 122 -13.94 -5.56 -5.32
CA THR A 122 -12.79 -5.41 -4.42
C THR A 122 -12.54 -3.94 -4.09
N ARG A 123 -12.63 -3.03 -5.07
CA ARG A 123 -12.49 -1.58 -4.86
C ARG A 123 -13.56 -1.04 -3.91
N TYR A 124 -14.83 -1.39 -4.13
CA TYR A 124 -15.92 -0.97 -3.24
C TYR A 124 -15.76 -1.55 -1.83
N GLY A 125 -15.40 -2.83 -1.73
CA GLY A 125 -15.10 -3.48 -0.46
C GLY A 125 -13.94 -2.81 0.27
N THR A 126 -12.90 -2.39 -0.45
CA THR A 126 -11.74 -1.69 0.10
C THR A 126 -12.14 -0.36 0.72
N VAL A 127 -12.94 0.45 0.04
CA VAL A 127 -13.39 1.75 0.57
C VAL A 127 -14.21 1.55 1.85
N GLY A 128 -15.16 0.59 1.85
CA GLY A 128 -15.96 0.28 3.03
C GLY A 128 -15.13 -0.22 4.21
N LEU A 129 -14.19 -1.14 3.95
CA LEU A 129 -13.28 -1.65 4.98
C LEU A 129 -12.34 -0.57 5.49
N ALA A 130 -11.78 0.25 4.61
CA ALA A 130 -10.89 1.34 4.98
C ALA A 130 -11.59 2.35 5.87
N LEU A 131 -12.84 2.73 5.57
CA LEU A 131 -13.65 3.61 6.40
C LEU A 131 -13.87 3.02 7.79
N PHE A 132 -14.33 1.77 7.86
CA PHE A 132 -14.62 1.10 9.13
C PHE A 132 -13.35 0.92 9.99
N GLN A 133 -12.26 0.43 9.37
CA GLN A 133 -11.00 0.19 10.06
C GLN A 133 -10.33 1.50 10.48
N SER A 134 -10.38 2.55 9.65
CA SER A 134 -9.82 3.86 10.00
C SER A 134 -10.58 4.51 11.15
N PHE A 135 -11.91 4.35 11.22
CA PHE A 135 -12.70 4.82 12.35
C PHE A 135 -12.35 4.09 13.64
N ALA A 136 -12.26 2.75 13.57
CA ALA A 136 -11.85 1.94 14.72
C ALA A 136 -10.43 2.29 15.19
N ALA A 137 -9.49 2.50 14.25
CA ALA A 137 -8.13 2.91 14.55
C ALA A 137 -8.08 4.32 15.18
N ALA A 138 -8.82 5.29 14.64
CA ALA A 138 -8.90 6.64 15.20
C ALA A 138 -9.44 6.61 16.64
N GLY A 139 -10.48 5.83 16.92
CA GLY A 139 -11.00 5.67 18.28
C GLY A 139 -10.00 4.99 19.23
N ALA A 140 -9.20 4.04 18.75
CA ALA A 140 -8.14 3.42 19.55
C ALA A 140 -6.99 4.40 19.86
N LEU A 141 -6.63 5.26 18.90
CA LEU A 141 -5.60 6.30 19.06
C LEU A 141 -6.02 7.37 20.07
N GLU A 142 -7.28 7.81 20.00
CA GLU A 142 -7.84 8.76 20.95
C GLU A 142 -7.85 8.20 22.38
N LYS A 143 -8.36 6.98 22.57
CA LYS A 143 -8.35 6.30 23.87
C LYS A 143 -6.94 6.04 24.41
N GLY A 144 -5.96 5.91 23.53
CA GLY A 144 -4.55 5.74 23.87
C GLY A 144 -3.83 7.01 24.31
N GLY A 145 -4.52 8.17 24.33
CA GLY A 145 -3.91 9.45 24.73
C GLY A 145 -2.88 9.98 23.72
N MET A 146 -2.88 9.47 22.49
CA MET A 146 -1.90 9.84 21.46
C MET A 146 -2.33 11.07 20.65
N THR A 147 -3.44 11.73 21.02
CA THR A 147 -4.04 12.82 20.26
C THR A 147 -3.84 14.17 20.94
N LEU A 148 -3.58 15.21 20.15
CA LEU A 148 -3.47 16.60 20.61
C LEU A 148 -4.85 17.26 20.74
N VAL A 149 -5.79 16.83 19.90
CA VAL A 149 -7.17 17.29 19.87
C VAL A 149 -8.04 16.04 20.02
N GLY A 150 -8.81 15.97 21.10
CA GLY A 150 -9.75 14.87 21.33
C GLY A 150 -11.13 15.13 20.70
N GLY A 151 -11.96 14.11 20.67
CA GLY A 151 -13.36 14.18 20.29
C GLY A 151 -13.66 13.95 18.81
N TRP A 152 -14.94 14.14 18.47
CA TRP A 152 -15.48 13.95 17.12
C TRP A 152 -14.69 14.64 15.98
N PRO A 153 -14.13 15.86 16.14
CA PRO A 153 -13.34 16.48 15.09
C PRO A 153 -12.10 15.67 14.71
N PHE A 154 -11.43 15.05 15.69
CA PHE A 154 -10.29 14.17 15.44
C PHE A 154 -10.73 12.88 14.77
N LEU A 155 -11.77 12.22 15.30
CA LEU A 155 -12.28 10.97 14.73
C LEU A 155 -12.63 11.11 13.25
N ILE A 156 -13.35 12.16 12.88
CA ILE A 156 -13.76 12.40 11.49
C ILE A 156 -12.55 12.73 10.62
N SER A 157 -11.70 13.68 11.04
CA SER A 157 -10.53 14.09 10.24
C SER A 157 -9.52 12.96 10.06
N ALA A 158 -9.24 12.19 11.10
CA ALA A 158 -8.35 11.03 11.04
C ALA A 158 -8.92 9.92 10.15
N THR A 159 -10.21 9.59 10.32
CA THR A 159 -10.89 8.58 9.49
C THR A 159 -10.82 8.96 8.02
N LEU A 160 -11.18 10.19 7.67
CA LEU A 160 -11.15 10.67 6.29
C LEU A 160 -9.74 10.69 5.72
N THR A 161 -8.75 11.13 6.50
CA THR A 161 -7.35 11.20 6.06
C THR A 161 -6.78 9.81 5.77
N MET A 162 -6.95 8.86 6.70
CA MET A 162 -6.45 7.48 6.55
C MET A 162 -7.20 6.72 5.43
N THR A 163 -8.51 6.94 5.31
CA THR A 163 -9.30 6.38 4.21
C THR A 163 -8.83 6.92 2.87
N THR A 164 -8.68 8.24 2.76
CA THR A 164 -8.20 8.89 1.52
C THR A 164 -6.81 8.40 1.15
N GLY A 165 -5.91 8.28 2.13
CA GLY A 165 -4.59 7.72 1.93
C GLY A 165 -4.63 6.29 1.39
N THR A 166 -5.47 5.43 1.96
CA THR A 166 -5.64 4.05 1.49
C THR A 166 -6.19 3.99 0.06
N VAL A 167 -7.21 4.79 -0.25
CA VAL A 167 -7.81 4.86 -1.61
C VAL A 167 -6.80 5.38 -2.62
N PHE A 168 -6.00 6.38 -2.24
CA PHE A 168 -4.90 6.87 -3.06
C PHE A 168 -3.86 5.79 -3.34
N LEU A 169 -3.47 4.99 -2.34
CA LEU A 169 -2.53 3.89 -2.54
C LEU A 169 -3.08 2.78 -3.42
N MET A 170 -4.37 2.44 -3.28
CA MET A 170 -5.06 1.52 -4.17
C MET A 170 -4.98 2.01 -5.62
N TRP A 171 -5.36 3.28 -5.85
CA TRP A 171 -5.26 3.90 -7.16
C TRP A 171 -3.83 3.91 -7.70
N LEU A 172 -2.84 4.26 -6.87
CA LEU A 172 -1.44 4.28 -7.24
C LEU A 172 -0.95 2.87 -7.65
N GLY A 173 -1.33 1.84 -6.89
CA GLY A 173 -1.00 0.45 -7.18
C GLY A 173 -1.61 -0.03 -8.49
N GLU A 174 -2.84 0.38 -8.80
CA GLU A 174 -3.48 0.08 -10.08
C GLU A 174 -2.76 0.78 -11.23
N GLN A 175 -2.38 2.05 -11.08
CA GLN A 175 -1.60 2.77 -12.09
C GLN A 175 -0.21 2.15 -12.33
N ILE A 176 0.45 1.66 -11.27
CA ILE A 176 1.71 0.90 -11.43
C ILE A 176 1.46 -0.43 -12.15
N THR A 177 0.32 -1.08 -11.96
CA THR A 177 -0.01 -2.33 -12.66
C THR A 177 -0.28 -2.08 -14.15
N GLU A 178 -0.94 -0.98 -14.51
CA GLU A 178 -1.25 -0.64 -15.90
C GLU A 178 -0.05 -0.09 -16.68
N ARG A 179 0.74 0.79 -16.06
CA ARG A 179 1.80 1.57 -16.73
C ARG A 179 3.21 1.21 -16.26
N GLY A 180 3.34 0.46 -15.19
CA GLY A 180 4.62 0.07 -14.61
C GLY A 180 4.99 -1.37 -14.97
N ILE A 181 5.69 -2.01 -14.03
CA ILE A 181 6.19 -3.38 -14.17
C ILE A 181 5.66 -4.22 -13.01
N GLY A 182 5.05 -5.36 -13.34
CA GLY A 182 4.54 -6.32 -12.36
C GLY A 182 3.19 -5.92 -11.76
N ASN A 183 2.90 -6.42 -10.56
CA ASN A 183 1.71 -6.06 -9.79
C ASN A 183 2.04 -4.87 -8.89
N GLY A 184 1.37 -3.74 -9.10
CA GLY A 184 1.67 -2.51 -8.40
C GLY A 184 1.40 -2.55 -6.90
N ILE A 185 0.39 -3.29 -6.44
CA ILE A 185 0.15 -3.48 -4.99
C ILE A 185 1.31 -4.25 -4.37
N SER A 186 1.80 -5.30 -5.04
CA SER A 186 2.98 -6.04 -4.58
C SER A 186 4.24 -5.17 -4.57
N MET A 187 4.42 -4.29 -5.56
CA MET A 187 5.54 -3.35 -5.60
C MET A 187 5.49 -2.32 -4.46
N ILE A 188 4.31 -1.81 -4.12
CA ILE A 188 4.13 -0.90 -2.97
C ILE A 188 4.56 -1.59 -1.66
N ILE A 189 4.13 -2.84 -1.45
CA ILE A 189 4.51 -3.62 -0.25
C ILE A 189 6.02 -3.83 -0.22
N LEU A 190 6.60 -4.32 -1.33
CA LEU A 190 8.04 -4.59 -1.44
C LEU A 190 8.85 -3.35 -1.09
N ALA A 191 8.50 -2.21 -1.65
CA ALA A 191 9.22 -0.98 -1.41
C ALA A 191 8.99 -0.43 0.00
N GLY A 192 7.83 -0.69 0.62
CA GLY A 192 7.61 -0.44 2.05
C GLY A 192 8.60 -1.21 2.92
N ILE A 193 8.72 -2.53 2.71
CA ILE A 193 9.66 -3.39 3.44
C ILE A 193 11.11 -2.93 3.21
N VAL A 194 11.50 -2.74 1.95
CA VAL A 194 12.88 -2.34 1.58
C VAL A 194 13.24 -0.98 2.17
N ALA A 195 12.29 -0.04 2.25
CA ALA A 195 12.52 1.25 2.88
C ALA A 195 12.69 1.18 4.41
N GLY A 196 12.26 0.08 5.05
CA GLY A 196 12.45 -0.19 6.48
C GLY A 196 13.78 -0.88 6.81
N LEU A 197 14.38 -1.58 5.85
CA LEU A 197 15.63 -2.34 6.07
C LEU A 197 16.82 -1.50 6.57
N PRO A 198 17.09 -0.28 6.05
CA PRO A 198 18.25 0.49 6.50
C PRO A 198 18.23 0.80 8.00
N GLY A 199 17.05 1.11 8.56
CA GLY A 199 16.89 1.39 9.99
C GLY A 199 17.02 0.14 10.87
N ALA A 200 16.58 -1.02 10.36
CA ALA A 200 16.78 -2.29 11.06
C ALA A 200 18.27 -2.65 11.12
N ILE A 201 18.98 -2.52 10.00
CA ILE A 201 20.42 -2.82 9.91
C ILE A 201 21.22 -1.88 10.81
N SER A 202 20.93 -0.57 10.82
CA SER A 202 21.62 0.37 11.72
C SER A 202 21.39 0.02 13.19
N SER A 203 20.14 -0.33 13.57
CA SER A 203 19.83 -0.72 14.95
C SER A 203 20.55 -1.98 15.41
N THR A 204 20.79 -2.93 14.50
CA THR A 204 21.57 -4.14 14.80
C THR A 204 23.06 -3.85 14.88
N ALA A 205 23.57 -2.96 14.01
CA ALA A 205 24.97 -2.54 14.02
C ALA A 205 25.33 -1.76 15.30
N ASP A 206 24.42 -0.94 15.83
CA ASP A 206 24.63 -0.21 17.09
C ASP A 206 24.50 -1.11 18.34
N ALA A 207 23.91 -2.31 18.18
CA ALA A 207 23.67 -3.26 19.28
C ALA A 207 24.75 -4.35 19.41
N VAL A 208 25.69 -4.44 18.46
CA VAL A 208 26.85 -5.35 18.44
C VAL A 208 28.11 -4.55 18.75
#